data_AF-A0A5J4PN92-F1
#
_entry.id   AF-A0A5J4PN92-F1
#
_cell.length_a   1.000
_cell.length_b   1.000
_cell.length_c   1.000
_cell.angle_alpha   90.00
_cell.angle_beta   90.00
_cell.angle_gamma   90.00
#
_symmetry.space_group_name_H-M   'P 1'
#
loop_
_entity.id
_entity.type
_entity.pdbx_description
1 polymer ?
#
loop_
_entity_poly.entity_id
_entity_poly.type
_entity_poly.pdbx_seq_one_letter_code
_entity_poly.pdbx_strand_id
1 'polypeptide(L)'
;MKSKKNFIKATWGLLLLGLSAMNVAAMNLPNDISLAQDNTYVAKNNPLYKINRPEANKRLFTSKAVENEIIRIKKLLKNQKLAWMFENCFPNTLDTTVYYRLIDGKPDTFVYTGDIHAMWLRDSGAQVWPYLQLANNDFELKRMLAGVILRQFKCIIIDPYANAFNDRAVGSEWMSDLTKMIPELHERKWEIDSLCYPIRLAYQYWKLTGDTSIFSEEWMQAIEIVLRTFKEQQRKDNLGPYTFQRKTEKASDTVMNGGWGNPVKPVGLIASLFRPSDDATIFQFLIPSNFFAVTSLNKAAEVLATVNNNP
;
A
#
# COMPACT_ATOMS: atom_id res chain seq x y z
N MET A 1 13.29 -19.71 68.03
CA MET A 1 14.58 -20.10 67.41
C MET A 1 15.01 -19.00 66.44
N LYS A 2 16.26 -18.54 66.57
CA LYS A 2 16.98 -17.40 65.95
C LYS A 2 16.72 -17.26 64.43
N SER A 3 16.41 -16.12 63.81
CA SER A 3 17.01 -14.76 63.73
C SER A 3 18.45 -14.69 63.18
N LYS A 4 18.59 -14.18 61.94
CA LYS A 4 19.66 -13.30 61.41
C LYS A 4 18.96 -12.47 60.30
N LYS A 5 18.66 -11.16 60.37
CA LYS A 5 19.29 -9.91 60.83
C LYS A 5 20.56 -9.49 60.08
N ASN A 6 20.34 -8.46 59.25
CA ASN A 6 21.09 -7.20 59.10
C ASN A 6 22.45 -7.21 58.38
N PHE A 7 22.52 -6.42 57.30
CA PHE A 7 23.56 -5.39 57.16
C PHE A 7 23.00 -4.20 56.33
N ILE A 8 22.38 -3.25 57.04
CA ILE A 8 22.26 -1.85 56.62
C ILE A 8 22.73 -1.03 57.82
N LYS A 9 23.86 -0.33 57.67
CA LYS A 9 24.33 0.77 58.52
C LYS A 9 24.75 1.86 57.51
N ALA A 10 23.99 2.93 57.30
CA ALA A 10 23.79 4.09 58.17
C ALA A 10 25.12 4.79 58.53
N THR A 11 25.41 5.88 57.81
CA THR A 11 26.08 7.07 58.33
C THR A 11 25.57 8.29 57.58
N TRP A 12 24.72 9.07 58.24
CA TRP A 12 24.54 10.49 57.98
C TRP A 12 25.60 11.25 58.79
N GLY A 13 26.25 12.22 58.17
CA GLY A 13 27.20 13.14 58.80
C GLY A 13 27.27 14.41 57.97
N LEU A 14 26.89 15.52 58.60
CA LEU A 14 26.75 16.86 58.03
C LEU A 14 28.09 17.54 57.69
N LEU A 15 27.97 18.55 56.82
CA LEU A 15 28.59 19.89 56.87
C LEU A 15 29.84 20.22 56.00
N LEU A 16 29.58 21.10 55.02
CA LEU A 16 30.24 22.38 54.69
C LEU A 16 31.76 22.46 54.41
N LEU A 17 32.01 23.10 53.24
CA LEU A 17 33.12 23.98 52.87
C LEU A 17 34.51 23.36 52.60
N GLY A 18 34.83 23.31 51.30
CA GLY A 18 36.18 23.13 50.77
C GLY A 18 36.23 23.50 49.29
N LEU A 19 36.17 24.81 49.00
CA LEU A 19 36.57 25.35 47.70
C LEU A 19 38.07 25.12 47.54
N SER A 20 38.46 24.14 46.73
CA SER A 20 39.81 24.04 46.20
C SER A 20 39.72 23.74 44.71
N ALA A 21 40.22 24.69 43.92
CA ALA A 21 40.28 24.65 42.47
C ALA A 21 40.93 23.34 41.97
N MET A 22 40.14 22.48 41.34
CA MET A 22 40.68 21.45 40.46
C MET A 22 40.67 22.03 39.05
N ASN A 23 41.87 22.24 38.51
CA ASN A 23 42.10 22.49 37.09
C ASN A 23 41.46 21.33 36.29
N VAL A 24 40.31 21.60 35.68
CA VAL A 24 39.81 20.75 34.61
C VAL A 24 40.66 21.06 33.40
N ALA A 25 41.71 20.27 33.18
CA ALA A 25 42.37 20.21 31.90
C ALA A 25 41.28 19.93 30.85
N ALA A 26 41.10 20.84 29.90
CA ALA A 26 40.26 20.61 28.75
C ALA A 26 40.79 19.38 28.02
N MET A 27 40.12 18.24 28.18
CA MET A 27 40.32 17.11 27.28
C MET A 27 39.87 17.59 25.90
N ASN A 28 40.83 17.89 25.03
CA ASN A 28 40.59 18.03 23.60
C ASN A 28 40.02 16.70 23.10
N LEU A 29 38.69 16.63 23.05
CA LEU A 29 38.00 15.65 22.22
C LEU A 29 38.49 15.87 20.79
N PRO A 30 38.88 14.82 20.04
CA PRO A 30 39.20 14.97 18.64
C PRO A 30 37.99 15.58 17.94
N ASN A 31 38.16 16.73 17.29
CA ASN A 31 37.16 17.39 16.47
C ASN A 31 36.80 16.61 15.19
N ASP A 32 37.20 15.34 15.08
CA ASP A 32 36.89 14.49 13.95
C ASP A 32 35.55 13.77 14.15
N ILE A 33 34.48 14.55 14.32
CA ILE A 33 33.21 14.13 13.74
C ILE A 33 33.38 14.41 12.25
N SER A 34 33.95 13.44 11.54
CA SER A 34 33.79 13.32 10.10
C SER A 34 32.29 13.42 9.82
N LEU A 35 31.85 14.55 9.26
CA LEU A 35 30.54 14.63 8.62
C LEU A 35 30.52 13.47 7.64
N ALA A 36 29.58 12.54 7.82
CA ALA A 36 29.37 11.44 6.91
C ALA A 36 29.43 12.01 5.48
N GLN A 37 30.37 11.51 4.70
CA GLN A 37 30.58 11.93 3.32
C GLN A 37 29.20 12.07 2.67
N ASP A 38 28.92 13.24 2.10
CA ASP A 38 27.65 13.49 1.42
C ASP A 38 27.56 12.51 0.25
N ASN A 39 26.96 11.35 0.48
CA ASN A 39 26.75 10.31 -0.52
C ASN A 39 25.78 10.77 -1.63
N THR A 40 25.24 11.99 -1.53
CA THR A 40 24.55 12.64 -2.65
C THR A 40 25.50 13.31 -3.64
N TYR A 41 26.77 13.53 -3.27
CA TYR A 41 27.77 14.07 -4.19
C TYR A 41 28.49 12.94 -4.95
N VAL A 42 28.10 12.72 -6.20
CA VAL A 42 28.89 11.93 -7.16
C VAL A 42 29.79 12.90 -7.91
N ALA A 43 31.08 12.61 -8.00
CA ALA A 43 32.06 13.42 -8.74
C ALA A 43 31.57 13.70 -10.18
N LYS A 44 31.89 14.88 -10.72
CA LYS A 44 31.56 15.38 -12.08
C LYS A 44 32.17 14.56 -13.24
N ASN A 45 32.40 13.27 -13.08
CA ASN A 45 32.67 12.38 -14.20
C ASN A 45 31.31 12.03 -14.80
N ASN A 46 30.91 12.77 -15.82
CA ASN A 46 29.55 12.85 -16.34
C ASN A 46 29.32 11.83 -17.48
N PRO A 47 28.83 10.60 -17.22
CA PRO A 47 28.09 9.91 -18.26
C PRO A 47 26.80 10.70 -18.47
N LEU A 48 26.55 11.18 -19.70
CA LEU A 48 25.22 11.66 -20.07
C LEU A 48 24.21 10.54 -19.76
N TYR A 49 23.39 10.72 -18.73
CA TYR A 49 22.36 9.76 -18.38
C TYR A 49 21.23 9.84 -19.41
N LYS A 50 21.18 8.86 -20.32
CA LYS A 50 20.04 8.70 -21.23
C LYS A 50 18.77 8.41 -20.42
N ILE A 51 17.70 9.17 -20.67
CA ILE A 51 16.39 8.93 -20.05
C ILE A 51 15.83 7.60 -20.54
N ASN A 52 15.34 6.79 -19.60
CA ASN A 52 14.79 5.45 -19.86
C ASN A 52 13.25 5.44 -19.88
N ARG A 53 12.61 6.60 -19.75
CA ARG A 53 11.18 6.77 -20.02
C ARG A 53 10.89 6.43 -21.50
N PRO A 54 9.68 5.94 -21.82
CA PRO A 54 9.22 5.88 -23.20
C PRO A 54 9.31 7.23 -23.90
N GLU A 55 9.44 7.20 -25.23
CA GLU A 55 9.28 8.37 -26.08
C GLU A 55 7.95 9.06 -25.79
N ALA A 56 7.90 10.39 -25.88
CA ALA A 56 6.74 11.16 -25.43
C ALA A 56 5.41 10.73 -26.06
N ASN A 57 5.42 10.33 -27.34
CA ASN A 57 4.26 9.85 -28.08
C ASN A 57 3.87 8.38 -27.78
N LYS A 58 4.68 7.65 -27.01
CA LYS A 58 4.43 6.27 -26.57
C LYS A 58 4.00 6.17 -25.10
N ARG A 59 3.96 7.28 -24.38
CA ARG A 59 3.49 7.32 -22.98
C ARG A 59 1.97 7.19 -22.95
N LEU A 60 1.46 6.30 -22.10
CA LEU A 60 0.04 5.98 -22.07
C LEU A 60 -0.82 7.12 -21.48
N PHE A 61 -0.29 7.81 -20.47
CA PHE A 61 -0.94 8.96 -19.85
C PHE A 61 0.10 10.03 -19.51
N THR A 62 -0.24 11.31 -19.69
CA THR A 62 0.63 12.44 -19.35
C THR A 62 -0.11 13.42 -18.45
N SER A 63 0.56 13.89 -17.40
CA SER A 63 0.05 14.93 -16.50
C SER A 63 1.03 16.09 -16.43
N LYS A 64 0.49 17.31 -16.64
CA LYS A 64 1.30 18.54 -16.57
C LYS A 64 1.84 18.77 -15.17
N ALA A 65 1.07 18.43 -14.13
CA ALA A 65 1.53 18.56 -12.76
C ALA A 65 2.71 17.62 -12.45
N VAL A 66 2.70 16.36 -12.93
CA VAL A 66 3.86 15.49 -12.67
C VAL A 66 5.10 15.89 -13.48
N GLU A 67 4.95 16.36 -14.73
CA GLU A 67 6.10 16.88 -15.49
C GLU A 67 6.72 18.11 -14.82
N ASN A 68 5.90 19.02 -14.30
CA ASN A 68 6.38 20.17 -13.53
C ASN A 68 7.11 19.72 -12.25
N GLU A 69 6.62 18.69 -11.57
CA GLU A 69 7.24 18.15 -10.37
C GLU A 69 8.59 17.48 -10.66
N ILE A 70 8.71 16.77 -11.79
CA ILE A 70 9.99 16.26 -12.29
C ILE A 70 10.98 17.39 -12.51
N ILE A 71 10.58 18.47 -13.18
CA ILE A 71 11.44 19.64 -13.39
C ILE A 71 11.87 20.24 -12.05
N ARG A 72 10.93 20.39 -11.10
CA ARG A 72 11.20 20.96 -9.78
C ARG A 72 12.22 20.13 -9.00
N ILE A 73 12.00 18.81 -8.90
CA ILE A 73 12.86 17.91 -8.14
C ILE A 73 14.25 17.81 -8.76
N LYS A 74 14.36 17.72 -10.09
CA LYS A 74 15.66 17.71 -10.78
C LYS A 74 16.49 18.97 -10.52
N LYS A 75 15.86 20.13 -10.34
CA LYS A 75 16.55 21.38 -9.97
C LYS A 75 17.06 21.39 -8.53
N LEU A 76 16.42 20.63 -7.63
CA LEU A 76 16.79 20.56 -6.22
C LEU A 76 17.86 19.50 -5.92
N LEU A 77 17.84 18.39 -6.66
CA LEU A 77 18.76 17.28 -6.44
C LEU A 77 20.15 17.57 -7.01
N LYS A 78 21.16 17.56 -6.13
CA LYS A 78 22.57 17.68 -6.52
C LYS A 78 23.12 16.38 -7.13
N ASN A 79 22.62 15.23 -6.68
CA ASN A 79 22.99 13.92 -7.21
C ASN A 79 22.35 13.68 -8.59
N GLN A 80 23.15 13.70 -9.65
CA GLN A 80 22.66 13.52 -11.03
C GLN A 80 22.05 12.13 -11.27
N LYS A 81 22.62 11.07 -10.66
CA LYS A 81 22.07 9.71 -10.75
C LYS A 81 20.71 9.62 -10.08
N LEU A 82 20.53 10.25 -8.91
CA LEU A 82 19.25 10.28 -8.22
C LEU A 82 18.20 11.10 -8.99
N ALA A 83 18.59 12.23 -9.57
CA ALA A 83 17.70 13.04 -10.42
C ALA A 83 17.23 12.25 -11.66
N TRP A 84 18.15 11.50 -12.29
CA TRP A 84 17.84 10.58 -13.39
C TRP A 84 16.92 9.43 -12.94
N MET A 85 17.20 8.80 -11.80
CA MET A 85 16.33 7.74 -11.24
C MET A 85 14.93 8.28 -10.95
N PHE A 86 14.83 9.47 -10.35
CA PHE A 86 13.54 10.10 -10.06
C PHE A 86 12.73 10.34 -11.33
N GLU A 87 13.34 10.89 -12.38
CA GLU A 87 12.66 11.11 -13.66
C GLU A 87 12.22 9.81 -14.33
N ASN A 88 12.96 8.71 -14.19
CA ASN A 88 12.52 7.43 -14.74
C ASN A 88 11.43 6.76 -13.91
N CYS A 89 11.51 6.83 -12.58
CA CYS A 89 10.64 6.07 -11.67
C CYS A 89 9.34 6.81 -11.35
N PHE A 90 9.40 8.12 -11.07
CA PHE A 90 8.24 8.87 -10.60
C PHE A 90 7.07 8.86 -11.59
N PRO A 91 7.23 9.03 -12.91
CA PRO A 91 6.12 8.97 -13.87
C PRO A 91 5.89 7.57 -14.45
N ASN A 92 6.63 6.53 -14.04
CA ASN A 92 6.62 5.23 -14.72
C ASN A 92 5.21 4.63 -14.84
N THR A 93 4.41 4.67 -13.78
CA THR A 93 2.99 4.25 -13.81
C THR A 93 2.21 4.95 -14.91
N LEU A 94 2.30 6.28 -15.01
CA LEU A 94 1.56 7.04 -16.03
C LEU A 94 2.10 6.72 -17.44
N ASP A 95 3.42 6.60 -17.56
CA ASP A 95 4.07 6.37 -18.84
C ASP A 95 3.76 4.98 -19.40
N THR A 96 3.65 3.94 -18.55
CA THR A 96 3.67 2.54 -19.03
C THR A 96 2.51 1.66 -18.58
N THR A 97 1.67 2.07 -17.62
CA THR A 97 0.64 1.16 -17.08
C THR A 97 -0.79 1.68 -17.04
N VAL A 98 -1.02 2.99 -17.22
CA VAL A 98 -2.33 3.63 -17.09
C VAL A 98 -3.11 3.65 -18.40
N TYR A 99 -4.28 3.01 -18.42
CA TYR A 99 -5.24 3.06 -19.52
C TYR A 99 -6.50 3.81 -19.07
N TYR A 100 -6.49 5.12 -19.27
CA TYR A 100 -7.61 6.00 -18.98
C TYR A 100 -8.61 6.06 -20.14
N ARG A 101 -9.90 6.05 -19.81
CA ARG A 101 -11.01 6.23 -20.77
C ARG A 101 -12.26 6.72 -20.05
N LEU A 102 -13.26 7.08 -20.85
CA LEU A 102 -14.62 7.34 -20.37
C LEU A 102 -15.52 6.16 -20.77
N ILE A 103 -16.30 5.65 -19.82
CA ILE A 103 -17.37 4.68 -20.07
C ILE A 103 -18.67 5.35 -19.63
N ASP A 104 -19.59 5.57 -20.57
CA ASP A 104 -20.86 6.26 -20.34
C ASP A 104 -20.67 7.64 -19.66
N GLY A 105 -19.63 8.36 -20.05
CA GLY A 105 -19.27 9.67 -19.49
C GLY A 105 -18.62 9.63 -18.10
N LYS A 106 -18.53 8.47 -17.44
CA LYS A 106 -17.81 8.29 -16.17
C LYS A 106 -16.33 7.94 -16.41
N PRO A 107 -15.39 8.47 -15.62
CA PRO A 107 -13.98 8.09 -15.73
C PRO A 107 -13.79 6.63 -15.33
N ASP A 108 -12.98 5.92 -16.11
CA ASP A 108 -12.58 4.55 -15.87
C ASP A 108 -11.08 4.42 -16.17
N THR A 109 -10.32 3.87 -15.25
CA THR A 109 -8.87 3.72 -15.42
C THR A 109 -8.43 2.35 -15.00
N PHE A 110 -7.91 1.61 -15.97
CA PHE A 110 -7.28 0.33 -15.72
C PHE A 110 -5.78 0.54 -15.55
N VAL A 111 -5.20 -0.01 -14.49
CA VAL A 111 -3.77 0.17 -14.17
C VAL A 111 -3.11 -1.20 -14.10
N TYR A 112 -2.28 -1.51 -15.09
CA TYR A 112 -1.48 -2.73 -15.07
C TYR A 112 -0.36 -2.64 -14.01
N THR A 113 0.09 -3.79 -13.49
CA THR A 113 1.23 -3.80 -12.56
C THR A 113 2.54 -3.45 -13.27
N GLY A 114 2.70 -3.91 -14.51
CA GLY A 114 3.87 -3.66 -15.35
C GLY A 114 4.12 -4.83 -16.29
N ASP A 115 5.06 -5.69 -15.91
CA ASP A 115 5.41 -6.90 -16.65
C ASP A 115 4.35 -8.01 -16.52
N ILE A 116 3.52 -7.99 -15.48
CA ILE A 116 2.33 -8.83 -15.37
C ILE A 116 1.12 -8.07 -15.93
N HIS A 117 0.45 -8.68 -16.91
CA HIS A 117 -0.60 -8.02 -17.67
C HIS A 117 -2.00 -8.14 -17.02
N ALA A 118 -2.10 -7.73 -15.75
CA ALA A 118 -3.37 -7.56 -15.05
C ALA A 118 -3.33 -6.41 -14.03
N MET A 119 -4.48 -6.09 -13.44
CA MET A 119 -4.61 -5.06 -12.41
C MET A 119 -4.82 -5.69 -11.04
N TRP A 120 -3.85 -5.51 -10.15
CA TRP A 120 -4.01 -5.81 -8.73
C TRP A 120 -4.68 -4.64 -8.01
N LEU A 121 -5.60 -4.92 -7.09
CA LEU A 121 -6.19 -3.88 -6.23
C LEU A 121 -5.12 -3.18 -5.38
N ARG A 122 -4.17 -3.96 -4.84
CA ARG A 122 -3.00 -3.45 -4.11
C ARG A 122 -2.15 -2.52 -4.97
N ASP A 123 -1.65 -3.04 -6.08
CA ASP A 123 -0.65 -2.37 -6.91
C ASP A 123 -1.23 -1.10 -7.50
N SER A 124 -2.42 -1.15 -8.11
CA SER A 124 -3.08 0.03 -8.66
C SER A 124 -3.35 1.10 -7.59
N GLY A 125 -3.71 0.70 -6.36
CA GLY A 125 -3.90 1.59 -5.24
C GLY A 125 -2.61 2.24 -4.71
N ALA A 126 -1.46 1.60 -4.91
CA ALA A 126 -0.15 2.09 -4.51
C ALA A 126 0.53 2.91 -5.62
N GLN A 127 0.47 2.44 -6.86
CA GLN A 127 1.12 3.02 -8.04
C GLN A 127 0.72 4.48 -8.25
N VAL A 128 -0.58 4.80 -8.09
CA VAL A 128 -1.07 6.18 -8.30
C VAL A 128 -1.09 7.04 -7.04
N TRP A 129 -0.79 6.45 -5.87
CA TRP A 129 -0.86 7.14 -4.58
C TRP A 129 -0.06 8.46 -4.51
N PRO A 130 1.20 8.53 -4.99
CA PRO A 130 2.00 9.75 -4.91
C PRO A 130 1.43 10.90 -5.74
N TYR A 131 0.56 10.63 -6.71
CA TYR A 131 -0.01 11.65 -7.59
C TYR A 131 -1.23 12.34 -6.99
N LEU A 132 -1.84 11.79 -5.93
CA LEU A 132 -3.00 12.40 -5.26
C LEU A 132 -2.74 13.84 -4.82
N GLN A 133 -1.52 14.11 -4.31
CA GLN A 133 -1.11 15.46 -3.86
C GLN A 133 -1.06 16.49 -5.00
N LEU A 134 -1.05 16.03 -6.25
CA LEU A 134 -1.00 16.85 -7.45
C LEU A 134 -2.37 17.03 -8.12
N ALA A 135 -3.40 16.31 -7.67
CA ALA A 135 -4.71 16.25 -8.33
C ALA A 135 -5.41 17.62 -8.44
N ASN A 136 -5.29 18.49 -7.45
CA ASN A 136 -5.90 19.83 -7.51
C ASN A 136 -5.20 20.77 -8.51
N ASN A 137 -4.00 20.42 -8.96
CA ASN A 137 -3.22 21.22 -9.91
C ASN A 137 -3.36 20.70 -11.35
N ASP A 138 -4.08 19.60 -11.58
CA ASP A 138 -4.24 18.97 -12.88
C ASP A 138 -5.57 18.20 -12.96
N PHE A 139 -6.53 18.78 -13.68
CA PHE A 139 -7.87 18.23 -13.83
C PHE A 139 -7.88 16.85 -14.50
N GLU A 140 -7.04 16.61 -15.49
CA GLU A 140 -6.97 15.32 -16.17
C GLU A 140 -6.41 14.24 -15.25
N LEU A 141 -5.38 14.59 -14.47
CA LEU A 141 -4.85 13.70 -13.43
C LEU A 141 -5.92 13.38 -12.38
N LYS A 142 -6.69 14.39 -11.92
CA LYS A 142 -7.79 14.20 -10.96
C LYS A 142 -8.85 13.24 -11.50
N ARG A 143 -9.22 13.34 -12.78
CA ARG A 143 -10.19 12.43 -13.41
C ARG A 143 -9.65 11.02 -13.56
N MET A 144 -8.39 10.87 -13.96
CA MET A 144 -7.73 9.56 -14.03
C MET A 144 -7.71 8.87 -12.66
N LEU A 145 -7.35 9.59 -11.60
CA LEU A 145 -7.37 9.07 -10.23
C LEU A 145 -8.77 8.62 -9.78
N ALA A 146 -9.81 9.41 -10.09
CA ALA A 146 -11.20 9.00 -9.85
C ALA A 146 -11.55 7.72 -10.62
N GLY A 147 -11.09 7.61 -11.88
CA GLY A 147 -11.30 6.43 -12.71
C GLY A 147 -10.66 5.17 -12.16
N VAL A 148 -9.49 5.26 -11.50
CA VAL A 148 -8.86 4.11 -10.81
C VAL A 148 -9.73 3.65 -9.66
N ILE A 149 -10.20 4.59 -8.83
CA ILE A 149 -11.04 4.30 -7.66
C ILE A 149 -12.35 3.62 -8.08
N LEU A 150 -13.03 4.17 -9.09
CA LEU A 150 -14.27 3.61 -9.60
C LEU A 150 -14.07 2.22 -10.23
N ARG A 151 -12.97 2.01 -10.96
CA ARG A 151 -12.59 0.69 -11.46
C ARG A 151 -12.35 -0.31 -10.31
N GLN A 152 -11.66 0.10 -9.25
CA GLN A 152 -11.43 -0.76 -8.09
C GLN A 152 -12.73 -1.16 -7.38
N PHE A 153 -13.71 -0.25 -7.25
CA PHE A 153 -15.03 -0.61 -6.71
C PHE A 153 -15.74 -1.65 -7.57
N LYS A 154 -15.70 -1.50 -8.91
CA LYS A 154 -16.23 -2.51 -9.83
C LYS A 154 -15.54 -3.87 -9.65
N CYS A 155 -14.21 -3.89 -9.49
CA CYS A 155 -13.47 -5.12 -9.20
C CYS A 155 -13.93 -5.79 -7.89
N ILE A 156 -14.10 -5.04 -6.81
CA ILE A 156 -14.62 -5.57 -5.53
C ILE A 156 -16.02 -6.17 -5.71
N ILE A 157 -16.88 -5.52 -6.49
CA ILE A 157 -18.24 -5.99 -6.78
C ILE A 157 -18.20 -7.28 -7.61
N ILE A 158 -17.27 -7.40 -8.56
CA ILE A 158 -17.08 -8.61 -9.39
C ILE A 158 -16.72 -9.80 -8.50
N ASP A 159 -15.65 -9.69 -7.70
CA ASP A 159 -15.31 -10.71 -6.72
C ASP A 159 -14.43 -10.14 -5.59
N PRO A 160 -14.93 -10.06 -4.34
CA PRO A 160 -14.18 -9.48 -3.23
C PRO A 160 -13.05 -10.37 -2.71
N TYR A 161 -12.98 -11.62 -3.17
CA TYR A 161 -11.91 -12.55 -2.81
C TYR A 161 -10.74 -12.54 -3.80
N ALA A 162 -10.87 -11.83 -4.92
CA ALA A 162 -9.83 -11.77 -5.94
C ALA A 162 -8.82 -10.64 -5.68
N ASN A 163 -7.55 -10.94 -5.87
CA ASN A 163 -6.46 -9.96 -5.83
C ASN A 163 -6.27 -9.25 -7.18
N ALA A 164 -6.49 -9.95 -8.30
CA ALA A 164 -6.13 -9.48 -9.63
C ALA A 164 -7.24 -9.64 -10.68
N PHE A 165 -7.39 -8.60 -11.52
CA PHE A 165 -8.48 -8.47 -12.48
C PHE A 165 -7.95 -8.23 -13.89
N ASN A 166 -8.71 -8.69 -14.88
CA ASN A 166 -8.51 -8.40 -16.29
C ASN A 166 -9.29 -7.15 -16.70
N ASP A 167 -8.85 -6.49 -17.77
CA ASP A 167 -9.56 -5.31 -18.29
C ASP A 167 -10.89 -5.67 -18.96
N ARG A 168 -10.98 -6.90 -19.46
CA ARG A 168 -12.15 -7.51 -20.12
C ARG A 168 -12.28 -8.97 -19.66
N ALA A 169 -13.41 -9.60 -19.98
CA ALA A 169 -13.67 -11.01 -19.71
C ALA A 169 -12.86 -11.94 -20.65
N VAL A 170 -11.53 -11.97 -20.49
CA VAL A 170 -10.60 -12.71 -21.37
C VAL A 170 -10.04 -14.00 -20.75
N GLY A 171 -10.24 -14.20 -19.46
CA GLY A 171 -9.59 -15.28 -18.70
C GLY A 171 -8.09 -15.05 -18.53
N SER A 172 -7.43 -15.98 -17.87
CA SER A 172 -5.98 -15.97 -17.62
C SER A 172 -5.41 -17.39 -17.63
N GLU A 173 -4.09 -17.50 -17.52
CA GLU A 173 -3.39 -18.75 -17.26
C GLU A 173 -3.81 -19.43 -15.94
N TRP A 174 -4.38 -18.67 -14.99
CA TRP A 174 -4.83 -19.15 -13.68
C TRP A 174 -6.27 -19.65 -13.67
N MET A 175 -6.96 -19.70 -14.83
CA MET A 175 -8.32 -20.26 -14.92
C MET A 175 -8.42 -21.74 -14.49
N SER A 176 -7.29 -22.44 -14.41
CA SER A 176 -7.19 -23.82 -13.95
C SER A 176 -7.03 -23.97 -12.43
N ASP A 177 -6.94 -22.86 -11.68
CA ASP A 177 -6.95 -22.89 -10.22
C ASP A 177 -8.22 -23.53 -9.69
N LEU A 178 -8.07 -24.31 -8.62
CA LEU A 178 -9.17 -24.99 -7.93
C LEU A 178 -9.86 -24.00 -6.98
N THR A 179 -10.52 -23.01 -7.56
CA THR A 179 -11.35 -22.00 -6.91
C THR A 179 -12.43 -21.51 -7.89
N LYS A 180 -13.30 -20.58 -7.46
CA LYS A 180 -14.38 -20.04 -8.30
C LYS A 180 -13.85 -18.96 -9.27
N MET A 181 -13.10 -19.37 -10.30
CA MET A 181 -12.63 -18.46 -11.35
C MET A 181 -13.74 -18.03 -12.29
N ILE A 182 -13.67 -16.78 -12.77
CA ILE A 182 -14.47 -16.23 -13.87
C ILE A 182 -13.56 -15.43 -14.81
N PRO A 183 -13.92 -15.21 -16.09
CA PRO A 183 -13.03 -14.61 -17.09
C PRO A 183 -12.54 -13.18 -16.79
N GLU A 184 -13.25 -12.44 -15.93
CA GLU A 184 -12.88 -11.10 -15.46
C GLU A 184 -11.70 -11.13 -14.47
N LEU A 185 -11.39 -12.28 -13.88
CA LEU A 185 -10.31 -12.42 -12.90
C LEU A 185 -9.03 -12.86 -13.60
N HIS A 186 -7.93 -12.17 -13.27
CA HIS A 186 -6.61 -12.69 -13.59
C HIS A 186 -6.21 -13.74 -12.56
N GLU A 187 -6.35 -13.44 -11.27
CA GLU A 187 -6.03 -14.34 -10.17
C GLU A 187 -7.00 -14.11 -9.01
N ARG A 188 -7.29 -15.17 -8.25
CA ARG A 188 -8.29 -15.14 -7.17
C ARG A 188 -7.70 -15.54 -5.82
N LYS A 189 -6.54 -14.99 -5.46
CA LYS A 189 -5.92 -15.19 -4.13
C LYS A 189 -6.51 -14.22 -3.10
N TRP A 190 -7.08 -14.75 -2.03
CA TRP A 190 -7.71 -13.95 -0.99
C TRP A 190 -6.69 -13.26 -0.09
N GLU A 191 -6.67 -11.93 -0.18
CA GLU A 191 -5.76 -11.04 0.52
C GLU A 191 -6.55 -9.90 1.17
N ILE A 192 -6.47 -9.75 2.50
CA ILE A 192 -7.17 -8.69 3.22
C ILE A 192 -6.81 -7.29 2.67
N ASP A 193 -5.54 -7.08 2.33
CA ASP A 193 -5.07 -5.78 1.86
C ASP A 193 -5.63 -5.38 0.49
N SER A 194 -6.01 -6.33 -0.36
CA SER A 194 -6.67 -6.05 -1.64
C SER A 194 -7.97 -5.25 -1.45
N LEU A 195 -8.70 -5.45 -0.35
CA LEU A 195 -9.88 -4.64 0.00
C LEU A 195 -9.53 -3.34 0.74
N CYS A 196 -8.33 -3.25 1.31
CA CYS A 196 -7.88 -2.08 2.07
C CYS A 196 -7.31 -0.96 1.17
N TYR A 197 -6.56 -1.32 0.12
CA TYR A 197 -5.93 -0.35 -0.78
C TYR A 197 -6.94 0.57 -1.49
N PRO A 198 -8.07 0.08 -2.02
CA PRO A 198 -9.10 0.94 -2.63
C PRO A 198 -9.73 1.92 -1.65
N ILE A 199 -10.05 1.48 -0.43
CA ILE A 199 -10.59 2.36 0.63
C ILE A 199 -9.57 3.44 1.00
N ARG A 200 -8.30 3.04 1.16
CA ARG A 200 -7.19 3.97 1.43
C ARG A 200 -7.09 5.03 0.34
N LEU A 201 -7.10 4.63 -0.94
CA LEU A 201 -6.99 5.52 -2.09
C LEU A 201 -8.17 6.50 -2.15
N ALA A 202 -9.40 5.98 -2.10
CA ALA A 202 -10.62 6.76 -2.17
C ALA A 202 -10.72 7.81 -1.05
N TYR A 203 -10.42 7.41 0.18
CA TYR A 203 -10.42 8.33 1.33
C TYR A 203 -9.40 9.46 1.14
N GLN A 204 -8.17 9.15 0.73
CA GLN A 204 -7.14 10.18 0.56
C GLN A 204 -7.44 11.11 -0.62
N TYR A 205 -7.98 10.56 -1.71
CA TYR A 205 -8.48 11.34 -2.84
C TYR A 205 -9.52 12.35 -2.40
N TRP A 206 -10.52 11.91 -1.63
CA TRP A 206 -11.54 12.79 -1.06
C TRP A 206 -10.93 13.87 -0.17
N LYS A 207 -10.08 13.50 0.79
CA LYS A 207 -9.47 14.46 1.71
C LYS A 207 -8.63 15.52 1.02
N LEU A 208 -7.93 15.17 -0.06
CA LEU A 208 -7.10 16.12 -0.79
C LEU A 208 -7.89 16.97 -1.78
N THR A 209 -8.92 16.41 -2.42
CA THR A 209 -9.58 17.06 -3.55
C THR A 209 -10.96 17.64 -3.22
N GLY A 210 -11.54 17.28 -2.09
CA GLY A 210 -12.92 17.58 -1.71
C GLY A 210 -13.97 16.88 -2.57
N ASP A 211 -13.57 16.05 -3.54
CA ASP A 211 -14.48 15.40 -4.47
C ASP A 211 -15.11 14.16 -3.85
N THR A 212 -16.43 14.21 -3.67
CA THR A 212 -17.24 13.13 -3.11
C THR A 212 -17.98 12.33 -4.17
N SER A 213 -17.87 12.68 -5.45
CA SER A 213 -18.63 12.04 -6.54
C SER A 213 -18.32 10.56 -6.71
N ILE A 214 -17.15 10.11 -6.26
CA ILE A 214 -16.74 8.70 -6.25
C ILE A 214 -17.53 7.84 -5.25
N PHE A 215 -18.19 8.43 -4.25
CA PHE A 215 -18.92 7.72 -3.20
C PHE A 215 -20.41 7.54 -3.55
N SER A 216 -20.67 7.05 -4.76
CA SER A 216 -22.00 6.77 -5.31
C SER A 216 -22.50 5.37 -4.95
N GLU A 217 -23.44 4.84 -5.73
CA GLU A 217 -24.03 3.51 -5.55
C GLU A 217 -22.98 2.39 -5.59
N GLU A 218 -22.02 2.46 -6.53
CA GLU A 218 -20.96 1.46 -6.65
C GLU A 218 -20.07 1.39 -5.39
N TRP A 219 -19.84 2.52 -4.72
CA TRP A 219 -19.15 2.56 -3.43
C TRP A 219 -19.96 1.87 -2.33
N MET A 220 -21.25 2.17 -2.22
CA MET A 220 -22.13 1.57 -1.21
C MET A 220 -22.18 0.05 -1.35
N GLN A 221 -22.31 -0.44 -2.59
CA GLN A 221 -22.25 -1.88 -2.86
C GLN A 221 -20.89 -2.47 -2.49
N ALA A 222 -19.78 -1.83 -2.90
CA ALA A 222 -18.45 -2.32 -2.61
C ALA A 222 -18.17 -2.38 -1.10
N ILE A 223 -18.52 -1.36 -0.31
CA ILE A 223 -18.20 -1.34 1.13
C ILE A 223 -19.05 -2.33 1.93
N GLU A 224 -20.30 -2.57 1.54
CA GLU A 224 -21.13 -3.62 2.13
C GLU A 224 -20.52 -5.01 1.87
N ILE A 225 -20.08 -5.26 0.63
CA ILE A 225 -19.40 -6.49 0.25
C ILE A 225 -18.10 -6.67 1.06
N VAL A 226 -17.29 -5.62 1.21
CA VAL A 226 -16.05 -5.67 2.02
C VAL A 226 -16.37 -6.08 3.46
N LEU A 227 -17.38 -5.45 4.09
CA LEU A 227 -17.77 -5.77 5.46
C LEU A 227 -18.23 -7.23 5.60
N ARG A 228 -19.03 -7.71 4.63
CA ARG A 228 -19.47 -9.11 4.57
C ARG A 228 -18.28 -10.05 4.46
N THR A 229 -17.37 -9.82 3.51
CA THR A 229 -16.18 -10.67 3.29
C THR A 229 -15.27 -10.71 4.52
N PHE A 230 -15.03 -9.57 5.17
CA PHE A 230 -14.25 -9.54 6.42
C PHE A 230 -14.91 -10.33 7.54
N LYS A 231 -16.24 -10.24 7.70
CA LYS A 231 -16.99 -11.04 8.69
C LYS A 231 -16.97 -12.53 8.38
N GLU A 232 -17.18 -12.92 7.13
CA GLU A 232 -17.05 -14.31 6.67
C GLU A 232 -15.69 -14.89 7.07
N GLN A 233 -14.61 -14.12 6.86
CA GLN A 233 -13.25 -14.54 7.18
C GLN A 233 -12.84 -14.39 8.65
N GLN A 234 -13.74 -13.91 9.53
CA GLN A 234 -13.56 -14.14 10.97
C GLN A 234 -13.80 -15.62 11.35
N ARG A 235 -14.46 -16.39 10.47
CA ARG A 235 -14.70 -17.83 10.59
C ARG A 235 -15.31 -18.26 11.91
N LYS A 236 -16.21 -17.43 12.45
CA LYS A 236 -16.85 -17.65 13.76
C LYS A 236 -17.78 -18.86 13.75
N ASP A 237 -18.61 -18.96 12.72
CA ASP A 237 -19.66 -19.99 12.62
C ASP A 237 -19.26 -21.17 11.73
N ASN A 238 -18.43 -20.91 10.70
CA ASN A 238 -17.92 -21.90 9.77
C ASN A 238 -16.64 -21.37 9.06
N LEU A 239 -16.03 -22.18 8.17
CA LEU A 239 -14.79 -21.81 7.46
C LEU A 239 -14.97 -20.68 6.42
N GLY A 240 -16.20 -20.28 6.12
CA GLY A 240 -16.53 -19.30 5.10
C GLY A 240 -16.64 -19.89 3.70
N PRO A 241 -16.94 -19.07 2.68
CA PRO A 241 -17.22 -19.52 1.32
C PRO A 241 -15.98 -19.67 0.43
N TYR A 242 -14.79 -19.34 0.92
CA TYR A 242 -13.58 -19.25 0.11
C TYR A 242 -12.61 -20.42 0.35
N THR A 243 -12.28 -21.11 -0.74
CA THR A 243 -11.20 -22.10 -0.84
C THR A 243 -10.33 -21.81 -2.04
N PHE A 244 -9.09 -22.26 -1.98
CA PHE A 244 -8.16 -22.14 -3.08
C PHE A 244 -7.15 -23.28 -3.09
N GLN A 245 -6.93 -23.92 -4.23
CA GLN A 245 -5.72 -24.71 -4.46
C GLN A 245 -5.21 -24.48 -5.87
N ARG A 246 -3.90 -24.60 -6.04
CA ARG A 246 -3.23 -24.57 -7.34
C ARG A 246 -2.36 -25.82 -7.48
N LYS A 247 -2.31 -26.37 -8.70
CA LYS A 247 -1.34 -27.40 -9.07
C LYS A 247 -0.03 -26.71 -9.48
N THR A 248 0.92 -26.67 -8.57
CA THR A 248 2.21 -25.98 -8.74
C THR A 248 3.28 -26.63 -7.88
N GLU A 249 4.53 -26.51 -8.30
CA GLU A 249 5.73 -26.85 -7.54
C GLU A 249 6.07 -25.82 -6.44
N LYS A 250 5.54 -24.58 -6.55
CA LYS A 250 5.75 -23.53 -5.55
C LYS A 250 4.77 -23.73 -4.39
N ALA A 251 5.27 -24.26 -3.28
CA ALA A 251 4.45 -24.58 -2.11
C ALA A 251 3.67 -23.37 -1.55
N SER A 252 4.19 -22.14 -1.70
CA SER A 252 3.51 -20.93 -1.26
C SER A 252 2.41 -20.43 -2.20
N ASP A 253 2.28 -21.00 -3.41
CA ASP A 253 1.26 -20.61 -4.38
C ASP A 253 -0.02 -21.47 -4.28
N THR A 254 -0.10 -22.37 -3.30
CA THR A 254 -1.27 -23.21 -3.04
C THR A 254 -1.58 -23.24 -1.54
N VAL A 255 -2.79 -23.65 -1.17
CA VAL A 255 -3.25 -23.62 0.22
C VAL A 255 -3.49 -25.05 0.72
N MET A 256 -2.93 -25.34 1.89
CA MET A 256 -3.03 -26.64 2.55
C MET A 256 -4.44 -26.94 3.10
N ASN A 257 -4.63 -28.15 3.65
CA ASN A 257 -5.90 -28.62 4.22
C ASN A 257 -7.07 -28.52 3.23
N GLY A 258 -6.89 -29.03 2.01
CA GLY A 258 -7.94 -28.99 0.97
C GLY A 258 -8.32 -27.57 0.53
N GLY A 259 -7.38 -26.63 0.62
CA GLY A 259 -7.59 -25.23 0.23
C GLY A 259 -8.16 -24.32 1.31
N TRP A 260 -8.36 -24.82 2.53
CA TRP A 260 -8.88 -24.04 3.67
C TRP A 260 -7.81 -23.32 4.49
N GLY A 261 -6.55 -23.72 4.34
CA GLY A 261 -5.38 -23.22 5.06
C GLY A 261 -5.25 -23.82 6.47
N ASN A 262 -4.25 -23.38 7.23
CA ASN A 262 -4.04 -23.85 8.60
C ASN A 262 -5.22 -23.48 9.53
N PRO A 263 -5.65 -24.36 10.45
CA PRO A 263 -6.75 -24.06 11.36
C PRO A 263 -6.56 -22.77 12.14
N VAL A 264 -7.66 -22.05 12.37
CA VAL A 264 -7.68 -20.85 13.21
C VAL A 264 -8.66 -21.04 14.37
N LYS A 265 -8.37 -20.43 15.52
CA LYS A 265 -9.37 -20.22 16.57
C LYS A 265 -10.04 -18.87 16.31
N PRO A 266 -11.36 -18.79 16.09
CA PRO A 266 -12.02 -17.55 15.68
C PRO A 266 -12.14 -16.56 16.85
N VAL A 267 -11.07 -15.78 17.07
CA VAL A 267 -10.95 -14.82 18.18
C VAL A 267 -11.34 -13.38 17.81
N GLY A 268 -11.82 -13.17 16.58
CA GLY A 268 -12.28 -11.87 16.08
C GLY A 268 -11.37 -11.22 15.01
N LEU A 269 -10.16 -11.73 14.81
CA LEU A 269 -9.30 -11.35 13.68
C LEU A 269 -9.86 -11.91 12.37
N ILE A 270 -9.48 -11.28 11.27
CA ILE A 270 -9.83 -11.67 9.90
C ILE A 270 -8.73 -12.60 9.38
N ALA A 271 -9.10 -13.77 8.86
CA ALA A 271 -8.20 -14.68 8.18
C ALA A 271 -7.85 -14.16 6.77
N SER A 272 -6.57 -14.13 6.41
CA SER A 272 -6.05 -13.89 5.06
C SER A 272 -5.39 -15.19 4.59
N LEU A 273 -5.78 -15.70 3.42
CA LEU A 273 -5.17 -16.94 2.89
C LEU A 273 -3.82 -16.64 2.25
N PHE A 274 -3.68 -15.46 1.67
CA PHE A 274 -2.44 -14.99 1.06
C PHE A 274 -1.99 -13.67 1.70
N ARG A 275 -0.71 -13.37 1.51
CA ARG A 275 -0.03 -12.14 1.92
C ARG A 275 -0.03 -11.14 0.76
N PRO A 276 0.34 -9.87 1.00
CA PRO A 276 0.63 -8.93 -0.09
C PRO A 276 1.77 -9.36 -1.04
N SER A 277 2.48 -10.45 -0.75
CA SER A 277 3.47 -11.06 -1.66
C SER A 277 2.86 -12.14 -2.56
N ASP A 278 1.54 -12.31 -2.54
CA ASP A 278 0.78 -13.40 -3.18
C ASP A 278 1.16 -14.81 -2.68
N ASP A 279 1.97 -14.92 -1.62
CA ASP A 279 2.30 -16.20 -0.97
C ASP A 279 1.30 -16.55 0.14
N ALA A 280 0.98 -17.84 0.26
CA ALA A 280 0.08 -18.37 1.28
C ALA A 280 0.57 -18.06 2.70
N THR A 281 -0.36 -17.72 3.59
CA THR A 281 -0.06 -17.50 5.00
C THR A 281 0.20 -18.82 5.71
N ILE A 282 1.18 -18.82 6.64
CA ILE A 282 1.36 -19.94 7.56
C ILE A 282 0.27 -19.91 8.63
N PHE A 283 0.14 -18.78 9.34
CA PHE A 283 -0.98 -18.50 10.23
C PHE A 283 -1.86 -17.44 9.58
N GLN A 284 -3.15 -17.73 9.46
CA GLN A 284 -4.04 -16.93 8.60
C GLN A 284 -4.37 -15.56 9.18
N PHE A 285 -4.23 -15.34 10.49
CA PHE A 285 -4.38 -14.02 11.08
C PHE A 285 -3.14 -13.17 10.80
N LEU A 286 -3.06 -12.67 9.56
CA LEU A 286 -1.97 -11.83 9.08
C LEU A 286 -2.04 -10.47 9.78
N ILE A 287 -1.15 -10.27 10.75
CA ILE A 287 -1.21 -9.14 11.68
C ILE A 287 -1.14 -7.78 10.96
N PRO A 288 -0.22 -7.52 10.03
CA PRO A 288 -0.17 -6.22 9.34
C PRO A 288 -1.43 -5.91 8.55
N SER A 289 -2.00 -6.89 7.85
CA SER A 289 -3.22 -6.69 7.07
C SER A 289 -4.45 -6.49 7.95
N ASN A 290 -4.49 -7.10 9.15
CA ASN A 290 -5.54 -6.81 10.13
C ASN A 290 -5.43 -5.36 10.68
N PHE A 291 -4.22 -4.87 10.98
CA PHE A 291 -4.03 -3.45 11.32
C PHE A 291 -4.48 -2.51 10.20
N PHE A 292 -4.18 -2.89 8.95
CA PHE A 292 -4.61 -2.11 7.80
C PHE A 292 -6.14 -2.12 7.66
N ALA A 293 -6.80 -3.26 7.86
CA ALA A 293 -8.26 -3.37 7.85
C ALA A 293 -8.92 -2.47 8.89
N VAL A 294 -8.41 -2.40 10.12
CA VAL A 294 -8.92 -1.48 11.16
C VAL A 294 -8.87 -0.03 10.68
N THR A 295 -7.74 0.40 10.15
CA THR A 295 -7.57 1.78 9.66
C THR A 295 -8.49 2.08 8.48
N SER A 296 -8.62 1.13 7.55
CA SER A 296 -9.47 1.28 6.36
C SER A 296 -10.95 1.29 6.73
N LEU A 297 -11.40 0.44 7.67
CA LEU A 297 -12.79 0.46 8.14
C LEU A 297 -13.14 1.76 8.86
N ASN A 298 -12.22 2.33 9.65
CA ASN A 298 -12.44 3.65 10.26
C ASN A 298 -12.58 4.76 9.21
N LYS A 299 -11.77 4.72 8.14
CA LYS A 299 -11.92 5.65 7.00
C LYS A 299 -13.25 5.48 6.29
N ALA A 300 -13.68 4.25 6.06
CA ALA A 300 -14.97 3.96 5.44
C ALA A 300 -16.13 4.45 6.31
N ALA A 301 -16.06 4.24 7.63
CA ALA A 301 -17.07 4.73 8.58
C ALA A 301 -17.18 6.27 8.54
N GLU A 302 -16.07 6.99 8.46
CA GLU A 302 -16.11 8.45 8.33
C GLU A 302 -16.74 8.91 7.02
N VAL A 303 -16.42 8.26 5.89
CA VAL A 303 -17.04 8.54 4.58
C VAL A 303 -18.54 8.27 4.64
N LEU A 304 -18.93 7.13 5.18
CA LEU A 304 -20.33 6.73 5.32
C LEU A 304 -21.14 7.73 6.16
N ALA A 305 -20.60 8.16 7.30
CA ALA A 305 -21.24 9.14 8.16
C ALA A 305 -21.28 10.56 7.54
N THR A 306 -20.19 11.00 6.90
CA THR A 306 -20.02 12.39 6.47
C THR A 306 -20.54 12.67 5.06
N VAL A 307 -20.37 11.71 4.15
CA VAL A 307 -20.71 11.86 2.73
C VAL A 307 -22.03 11.17 2.41
N ASN A 308 -22.22 9.94 2.90
CA ASN A 308 -23.40 9.15 2.56
C ASN A 308 -24.57 9.32 3.55
N ASN A 309 -24.36 9.99 4.69
CA ASN A 309 -25.33 10.12 5.78
C ASN A 309 -25.90 8.77 6.26
N ASN A 310 -25.04 7.74 6.31
CA ASN A 310 -25.40 6.37 6.70
C ASN A 310 -24.37 5.83 7.71
N PRO A 311 -24.46 6.23 9.00
CA PRO A 311 -23.42 5.99 10.00
C PRO A 311 -23.21 4.53 10.40
#